data_AF-A0A0G4FDC4-F1
#
_entry.id   AF-A0A0G4FDC4-F1
#
_cell.length_a   1.000
_cell.length_b   1.000
_cell.length_c   1.000
_cell.angle_alpha   90.00
_cell.angle_beta   90.00
_cell.angle_gamma   90.00
#
_symmetry.space_group_name_H-M   'P 1'
#
loop_
_entity.id
_entity.type
_entity.pdbx_description
1 polymer ?
#
loop_
_entity_poly.entity_id
_entity_poly.type
_entity_poly.pdbx_seq_one_letter_code
_entity_poly.pdbx_strand_id
1 'polypeptide(L)'
;MAEQAPLSRSCLWVGGSKDISVPITHDTLTYDLSTRVSRGGWDNHPRLSAFLHALPTWLTPGGWIRDEAITHGLNVTEQLNAGVRWLDFRLMKNGPDASKDSYTLHFVQGNTRVGEYFSAIRSWVDAHPGEVVLIYTSRHGGVCERGEDAFPGVKDEEKRALWGEMKKSFEGVSFDASKSRLNETSLNSMVSSNQRVIFAIGSWEEFTGGDRMAIDACADFCRDEMCCNIPDQGVESSGAEEEEEEEEETDTPTKGEETEAKNEVELEEAETARVRRLKHSPVALSATAKERAEVRSIFFADYQMWMKRLDGREVIKAAKRTNRLASIWLPGSPPEDGQMLDAAILKFSPVPWGKREVLFRCILRYNIIGMNKWCPPTLLDNSQLGNYYLQMALEDAHRKGLRFPSVAVNALDENGTIRVGTERLVPEREKRRNQVARRYAFVATLLASNLRWACEKGGAEASACIRLKEEVEEKRKKFPLVLWDDPNRGRHPYLP
;
A
#
# COMPACT_ATOMS: atom_id res chain seq x y z
N MET A 1 -8.88 -1.02 28.00
CA MET A 1 -8.16 -1.98 27.12
C MET A 1 -8.37 -1.45 25.71
N ALA A 2 -7.31 -1.11 25.00
CA ALA A 2 -7.45 -0.39 23.72
C ALA A 2 -7.71 -1.37 22.57
N GLU A 3 -8.79 -1.15 21.85
CA GLU A 3 -9.13 -1.85 20.62
C GLU A 3 -8.25 -1.27 19.49
N GLN A 4 -7.43 -2.11 18.86
CA GLN A 4 -6.54 -1.68 17.78
C GLN A 4 -7.35 -1.52 16.49
N ALA A 5 -7.36 -0.32 15.91
CA ALA A 5 -8.04 -0.03 14.65
C ALA A 5 -7.62 -1.02 13.54
N PRO A 6 -8.55 -1.49 12.69
CA PRO A 6 -8.25 -2.52 11.69
C PRO A 6 -7.51 -1.92 10.49
N LEU A 7 -6.18 -1.93 10.57
CA LEU A 7 -5.28 -1.66 9.45
C LEU A 7 -5.66 -2.47 8.19
N SER A 8 -5.66 -1.80 7.05
CA SER A 8 -6.23 -2.25 5.76
C SER A 8 -5.78 -3.65 5.30
N ARG A 9 -6.73 -4.44 4.78
CA ARG A 9 -6.55 -5.85 4.36
C ARG A 9 -7.10 -6.06 2.94
N SER A 10 -6.37 -6.74 2.07
CA SER A 10 -6.85 -7.11 0.71
C SER A 10 -6.12 -8.36 0.17
N CYS A 11 -6.83 -9.27 -0.53
CA CYS A 11 -6.43 -10.70 -0.69
C CYS A 11 -6.85 -11.39 -2.05
N LEU A 12 -6.04 -11.35 -3.14
CA LEU A 12 -6.40 -11.80 -4.53
C LEU A 12 -5.57 -12.97 -5.12
N TRP A 13 -6.14 -14.10 -5.62
CA TRP A 13 -5.35 -15.15 -6.33
C TRP A 13 -5.17 -14.92 -7.82
N VAL A 14 -3.94 -15.19 -8.29
CA VAL A 14 -3.69 -15.78 -9.61
C VAL A 14 -3.65 -17.30 -9.44
N GLY A 15 -4.37 -18.08 -10.25
CA GLY A 15 -4.55 -19.51 -9.98
C GLY A 15 -3.45 -20.43 -10.41
N GLY A 16 -3.70 -21.72 -10.13
CA GLY A 16 -2.72 -22.80 -10.16
C GLY A 16 -1.59 -22.65 -9.13
N SER A 17 -1.19 -21.40 -8.81
CA SER A 17 0.01 -21.04 -8.07
C SER A 17 -0.22 -20.97 -6.56
N LYS A 18 -0.84 -22.00 -5.95
CA LYS A 18 -0.98 -22.20 -4.47
C LYS A 18 0.35 -22.18 -3.68
N ASP A 19 1.46 -21.92 -4.37
CA ASP A 19 2.85 -22.23 -4.12
C ASP A 19 3.80 -21.06 -4.50
N ILE A 20 3.31 -19.93 -5.04
CA ILE A 20 4.17 -18.81 -5.50
C ILE A 20 3.83 -17.51 -4.75
N SER A 21 4.85 -16.97 -4.07
CA SER A 21 4.87 -15.63 -3.48
C SER A 21 5.22 -14.60 -4.56
N VAL A 22 4.36 -13.62 -4.82
CA VAL A 22 4.60 -12.57 -5.84
C VAL A 22 5.05 -11.26 -5.19
N PRO A 23 6.10 -10.58 -5.70
CA PRO A 23 6.43 -9.21 -5.30
C PRO A 23 5.42 -8.22 -5.90
N ILE A 24 4.84 -7.37 -5.04
CA ILE A 24 3.86 -6.34 -5.39
C ILE A 24 4.45 -4.95 -5.10
N THR A 25 4.12 -3.96 -5.91
CA THR A 25 4.37 -2.53 -5.61
C THR A 25 3.07 -1.81 -5.32
N HIS A 26 2.98 -1.22 -4.13
CA HIS A 26 1.85 -0.38 -3.70
C HIS A 26 2.02 1.05 -4.26
N ASP A 27 0.94 1.66 -4.76
CA ASP A 27 0.96 2.93 -5.51
C ASP A 27 2.09 2.99 -6.56
N THR A 28 2.15 2.00 -7.46
CA THR A 28 3.25 1.73 -8.41
C THR A 28 3.77 2.98 -9.14
N LEU A 29 2.88 3.91 -9.48
CA LEU A 29 3.16 5.02 -10.40
C LEU A 29 3.48 6.35 -9.70
N THR A 30 3.69 6.34 -8.38
CA THR A 30 4.00 7.57 -7.62
C THR A 30 5.35 8.20 -7.94
N TYR A 31 6.24 7.48 -8.63
CA TYR A 31 7.54 8.04 -9.08
C TYR A 31 7.38 9.22 -10.06
N ASP A 32 6.20 9.37 -10.69
CA ASP A 32 5.89 10.40 -11.67
C ASP A 32 4.78 11.36 -11.22
N LEU A 33 4.65 11.61 -9.93
CA LEU A 33 3.70 12.62 -9.44
C LEU A 33 4.13 14.05 -9.85
N SER A 34 3.15 14.86 -10.23
CA SER A 34 3.26 16.29 -10.49
C SER A 34 3.08 17.10 -9.19
N THR A 35 3.05 18.43 -9.29
CA THR A 35 2.66 19.32 -8.18
C THR A 35 1.23 19.82 -8.27
N ARG A 36 0.39 19.29 -9.18
CA ARG A 36 -1.03 19.65 -9.31
C ARG A 36 -1.88 18.70 -8.46
N VAL A 37 -2.69 19.24 -7.55
CA VAL A 37 -3.62 18.44 -6.73
C VAL A 37 -4.63 17.72 -7.63
N SER A 38 -4.97 16.47 -7.30
CA SER A 38 -5.97 15.66 -8.01
C SER A 38 -7.39 16.15 -7.66
N ARG A 39 -8.35 16.02 -8.60
CA ARG A 39 -9.76 16.32 -8.30
C ARG A 39 -10.36 15.25 -7.35
N GLY A 40 -9.93 14.00 -7.48
CA GLY A 40 -10.13 12.95 -6.48
C GLY A 40 -8.82 12.73 -5.73
N GLY A 41 -8.34 13.75 -5.03
CA GLY A 41 -7.11 13.73 -4.25
C GLY A 41 -7.32 13.37 -2.78
N TRP A 42 -8.49 13.71 -2.23
CA TRP A 42 -8.94 13.35 -0.89
C TRP A 42 -10.31 12.66 -0.95
N ASP A 43 -10.39 11.44 -0.44
CA ASP A 43 -11.57 10.58 -0.52
C ASP A 43 -12.77 11.20 0.20
N ASN A 44 -12.61 11.50 1.49
CA ASN A 44 -13.68 12.00 2.35
C ASN A 44 -13.93 13.51 2.21
N HIS A 45 -13.17 14.21 1.36
CA HIS A 45 -13.27 15.67 1.19
C HIS A 45 -13.27 16.11 -0.29
N PRO A 46 -14.24 15.65 -1.10
CA PRO A 46 -14.31 15.98 -2.53
C PRO A 46 -14.40 17.48 -2.81
N ARG A 47 -15.09 18.27 -1.94
CA ARG A 47 -15.15 19.73 -2.04
C ARG A 47 -13.78 20.40 -1.84
N LEU A 48 -13.01 19.96 -0.84
CA LEU A 48 -11.65 20.45 -0.60
C LEU A 48 -10.74 20.06 -1.77
N SER A 49 -10.85 18.82 -2.25
CA SER A 49 -10.06 18.32 -3.38
C SER A 49 -10.34 19.11 -4.66
N ALA A 50 -11.61 19.41 -4.95
CA ALA A 50 -12.00 20.25 -6.09
C ALA A 50 -11.50 21.70 -5.95
N PHE A 51 -11.60 22.30 -4.76
CA PHE A 51 -11.08 23.64 -4.48
C PHE A 51 -9.55 23.70 -4.68
N LEU A 52 -8.80 22.79 -4.06
CA LEU A 52 -7.34 22.72 -4.21
C LEU A 52 -6.91 22.41 -5.65
N HIS A 53 -7.69 21.62 -6.40
CA HIS A 53 -7.43 21.36 -7.82
C HIS A 53 -7.63 22.61 -8.71
N ALA A 54 -8.58 23.48 -8.37
CA ALA A 54 -8.87 24.72 -9.10
C ALA A 54 -7.86 25.85 -8.82
N LEU A 55 -7.16 25.80 -7.68
CA LEU A 55 -6.12 26.78 -7.36
C LEU A 55 -4.88 26.64 -8.26
N PRO A 56 -4.26 27.76 -8.68
CA PRO A 56 -2.94 27.76 -9.30
C PRO A 56 -1.89 26.97 -8.49
N THR A 57 -0.99 26.27 -9.17
CA THR A 57 0.05 25.41 -8.54
C THR A 57 1.05 26.15 -7.65
N TRP A 58 1.10 27.48 -7.72
CA TRP A 58 1.93 28.32 -6.84
C TRP A 58 1.21 28.73 -5.54
N LEU A 59 -0.13 28.56 -5.47
CA LEU A 59 -0.94 28.76 -4.27
C LEU A 59 -1.20 27.45 -3.50
N THR A 60 -1.06 26.29 -4.14
CA THR A 60 -1.22 25.00 -3.48
C THR A 60 0.11 24.48 -2.93
N PRO A 61 0.13 23.77 -1.79
CA PRO A 61 1.32 23.11 -1.28
C PRO A 61 1.65 21.83 -2.07
N GLY A 62 1.30 21.76 -3.36
CA GLY A 62 1.33 20.54 -4.16
C GLY A 62 2.72 19.94 -4.34
N GLY A 63 3.79 20.75 -4.32
CA GLY A 63 5.16 20.25 -4.27
C GLY A 63 5.48 19.48 -2.99
N TRP A 64 4.90 19.88 -1.85
CA TRP A 64 5.02 19.12 -0.62
C TRP A 64 4.11 17.90 -0.60
N ILE A 65 2.84 18.04 -0.98
CA ILE A 65 1.89 16.90 -1.06
C ILE A 65 2.51 15.79 -1.92
N ARG A 66 3.13 16.14 -3.05
CA ARG A 66 3.90 15.21 -3.89
C ARG A 66 5.03 14.53 -3.12
N ASP A 67 5.87 15.30 -2.42
CA ASP A 67 6.99 14.75 -1.66
C ASP A 67 6.53 13.79 -0.55
N GLU A 68 5.35 14.01 0.06
CA GLU A 68 4.69 13.06 0.95
C GLU A 68 4.24 11.80 0.20
N ALA A 69 3.57 11.98 -0.94
CA ALA A 69 2.88 10.94 -1.71
C ALA A 69 3.79 9.99 -2.52
N ILE A 70 5.06 10.33 -2.72
CA ILE A 70 6.00 9.44 -3.45
C ILE A 70 6.29 8.18 -2.62
N THR A 71 5.98 7.01 -3.17
CA THR A 71 6.30 5.68 -2.59
C THR A 71 7.42 4.95 -3.33
N HIS A 72 7.66 5.27 -4.61
CA HIS A 72 8.71 4.64 -5.45
C HIS A 72 9.58 5.66 -6.18
N GLY A 73 10.82 5.27 -6.49
CA GLY A 73 11.73 6.04 -7.37
C GLY A 73 12.05 5.37 -8.70
N LEU A 74 11.72 4.08 -8.86
CA LEU A 74 11.87 3.36 -10.13
C LEU A 74 10.65 3.59 -11.02
N ASN A 75 10.85 3.71 -12.34
CA ASN A 75 9.72 3.72 -13.27
C ASN A 75 9.09 2.31 -13.43
N VAL A 76 7.89 2.20 -14.00
CA VAL A 76 7.16 0.93 -14.11
C VAL A 76 7.96 -0.18 -14.81
N THR A 77 8.74 0.14 -15.85
CA THR A 77 9.62 -0.82 -16.54
C THR A 77 10.82 -1.21 -15.69
N GLU A 78 11.40 -0.27 -14.93
CA GLU A 78 12.44 -0.56 -13.94
C GLU A 78 11.92 -1.47 -12.80
N GLN A 79 10.67 -1.29 -12.36
CA GLN A 79 10.01 -2.14 -11.35
C GLN A 79 9.74 -3.56 -11.87
N LEU A 80 9.27 -3.70 -13.12
CA LEU A 80 9.11 -5.00 -13.79
C LEU A 80 10.47 -5.70 -13.98
N ASN A 81 11.51 -4.97 -14.39
CA ASN A 81 12.88 -5.49 -14.48
C ASN A 81 13.48 -5.86 -13.10
N ALA A 82 13.04 -5.20 -12.03
CA ALA A 82 13.38 -5.56 -10.65
C ALA A 82 12.66 -6.84 -10.16
N GLY A 83 11.70 -7.37 -10.93
CA GLY A 83 11.02 -8.65 -10.65
C GLY A 83 9.61 -8.54 -10.06
N VAL A 84 9.02 -7.34 -10.03
CA VAL A 84 7.61 -7.15 -9.67
C VAL A 84 6.70 -7.75 -10.72
N ARG A 85 5.63 -8.42 -10.31
CA ARG A 85 4.61 -8.97 -11.24
C ARG A 85 3.18 -8.58 -10.87
N TRP A 86 2.99 -7.75 -9.85
CA TRP A 86 1.70 -7.17 -9.50
C TRP A 86 1.88 -5.68 -9.23
N LEU A 87 1.17 -4.86 -10.00
CA LEU A 87 1.21 -3.41 -9.97
C LEU A 87 -0.12 -2.88 -9.41
N ASP A 88 -0.08 -2.08 -8.35
CA ASP A 88 -1.19 -1.27 -7.84
C ASP A 88 -1.24 0.07 -8.60
N PHE A 89 -2.32 0.32 -9.34
CA PHE A 89 -2.57 1.51 -10.16
C PHE A 89 -3.71 2.33 -9.55
N ARG A 90 -3.37 3.56 -9.15
CA ARG A 90 -4.30 4.59 -8.68
C ARG A 90 -4.59 5.55 -9.83
N LEU A 91 -5.80 5.51 -10.39
CA LEU A 91 -6.21 6.21 -11.62
C LEU A 91 -7.39 7.15 -11.38
N MET A 92 -7.44 8.26 -12.10
CA MET A 92 -8.64 9.09 -12.26
C MET A 92 -8.77 9.58 -13.70
N LYS A 93 -10.01 9.94 -14.06
CA LYS A 93 -10.30 10.75 -15.24
C LYS A 93 -10.25 12.22 -14.87
N ASN A 94 -9.82 13.10 -15.77
CA ASN A 94 -10.18 14.51 -15.65
C ASN A 94 -11.59 14.70 -16.25
N GLY A 95 -12.29 15.76 -15.83
CA GLY A 95 -13.53 16.16 -16.51
C GLY A 95 -13.28 16.54 -17.99
N PRO A 96 -14.35 16.71 -18.78
CA PRO A 96 -14.31 16.74 -20.24
C PRO A 96 -13.40 17.82 -20.88
N ASP A 97 -13.04 18.88 -20.15
CA ASP A 97 -12.30 20.03 -20.69
C ASP A 97 -10.76 19.98 -20.49
N ALA A 98 -10.20 18.84 -20.06
CA ALA A 98 -8.79 18.75 -19.65
C ALA A 98 -7.85 18.14 -20.71
N SER A 99 -6.64 18.68 -20.83
CA SER A 99 -5.59 18.23 -21.78
C SER A 99 -5.00 16.82 -21.56
N LYS A 100 -5.48 16.10 -20.55
CA LYS A 100 -5.20 14.68 -20.27
C LYS A 100 -6.50 14.03 -19.89
N ASP A 101 -7.02 13.11 -20.70
CA ASP A 101 -8.29 12.45 -20.41
C ASP A 101 -8.20 11.61 -19.12
N SER A 102 -7.12 10.86 -18.95
CA SER A 102 -6.85 10.03 -17.77
C SER A 102 -5.43 10.26 -17.22
N TYR A 103 -5.31 10.18 -15.90
CA TYR A 103 -4.06 10.39 -15.16
C TYR A 103 -3.95 9.43 -13.96
N THR A 104 -2.72 9.18 -13.52
CA THR A 104 -2.45 8.47 -12.26
C THR A 104 -2.51 9.45 -11.09
N LEU A 105 -2.76 9.00 -9.87
CA LEU A 105 -2.82 9.89 -8.73
C LEU A 105 -2.27 9.29 -7.44
N HIS A 106 -1.85 10.16 -6.53
CA HIS A 106 -1.81 9.91 -5.10
C HIS A 106 -1.78 11.30 -4.44
N PHE A 107 -2.96 11.78 -4.02
CA PHE A 107 -3.27 13.19 -3.66
C PHE A 107 -3.08 14.23 -4.80
N VAL A 108 -1.97 14.15 -5.53
CA VAL A 108 -1.62 14.94 -6.73
C VAL A 108 -1.72 14.08 -8.01
N GLN A 109 -1.81 14.73 -9.17
CA GLN A 109 -1.87 14.07 -10.49
C GLN A 109 -0.49 13.60 -10.97
N GLY A 110 -0.41 12.57 -11.81
CA GLY A 110 0.81 12.16 -12.52
C GLY A 110 1.16 13.03 -13.74
N ASN A 111 2.43 13.07 -14.14
CA ASN A 111 2.89 13.86 -15.30
C ASN A 111 2.60 13.16 -16.64
N THR A 112 2.71 11.83 -16.69
CA THR A 112 2.51 10.97 -17.87
C THR A 112 1.03 10.56 -18.04
N ARG A 113 0.56 10.40 -19.28
CA ARG A 113 -0.80 9.92 -19.57
C ARG A 113 -0.91 8.42 -19.29
N VAL A 114 -2.08 7.95 -18.86
CA VAL A 114 -2.28 6.55 -18.44
C VAL A 114 -1.91 5.55 -19.55
N GLY A 115 -2.28 5.81 -20.80
CA GLY A 115 -1.95 4.97 -21.94
C GLY A 115 -0.45 4.81 -22.23
N GLU A 116 0.40 5.75 -21.81
CA GLU A 116 1.86 5.65 -21.98
C GLU A 116 2.45 4.60 -21.03
N TYR A 117 1.96 4.50 -19.78
CA TYR A 117 2.34 3.41 -18.88
C TYR A 117 1.90 2.05 -19.41
N PHE A 118 0.67 1.95 -19.94
CA PHE A 118 0.19 0.73 -20.59
C PHE A 118 1.05 0.34 -21.80
N SER A 119 1.47 1.32 -22.61
CA SER A 119 2.38 1.10 -23.74
C SER A 119 3.76 0.61 -23.31
N ALA A 120 4.29 1.12 -22.18
CA ALA A 120 5.55 0.68 -21.58
C ALA A 120 5.46 -0.75 -21.03
N ILE A 121 4.39 -1.07 -20.28
CA ILE A 121 4.15 -2.42 -19.75
C ILE A 121 3.91 -3.41 -20.91
N ARG A 122 3.13 -3.01 -21.94
CA ARG A 122 2.87 -3.86 -23.11
C ARG A 122 4.16 -4.21 -23.84
N SER A 123 5.00 -3.21 -24.12
CA SER A 123 6.32 -3.40 -24.71
C SER A 123 7.20 -4.34 -23.86
N TRP A 124 7.15 -4.20 -22.53
CA TRP A 124 7.87 -5.10 -21.63
C TRP A 124 7.31 -6.53 -21.68
N VAL A 125 5.99 -6.71 -21.64
CA VAL A 125 5.32 -8.01 -21.73
C VAL A 125 5.64 -8.71 -23.05
N ASP A 126 5.62 -8.01 -24.18
CA ASP A 126 6.00 -8.61 -25.48
C ASP A 126 7.48 -9.02 -25.52
N ALA A 127 8.37 -8.26 -24.89
CA ALA A 127 9.78 -8.61 -24.77
C ALA A 127 10.05 -9.78 -23.80
N HIS A 128 9.10 -10.12 -22.93
CA HIS A 128 9.22 -11.18 -21.92
C HIS A 128 8.08 -12.21 -22.06
N PRO A 129 8.09 -13.07 -23.11
CA PRO A 129 6.97 -13.96 -23.43
C PRO A 129 6.63 -15.00 -22.35
N GLY A 130 7.57 -15.33 -21.46
CA GLY A 130 7.34 -16.25 -20.33
C GLY A 130 6.75 -15.61 -19.07
N GLU A 131 6.53 -14.29 -19.07
CA GLU A 131 6.11 -13.55 -17.88
C GLU A 131 4.60 -13.27 -17.86
N VAL A 132 4.03 -13.20 -16.66
CA VAL A 132 2.63 -12.83 -16.42
C VAL A 132 2.61 -11.64 -15.44
N VAL A 133 1.83 -10.60 -15.77
CA VAL A 133 1.72 -9.37 -14.98
C VAL A 133 0.27 -9.17 -14.55
N LEU A 134 0.06 -8.81 -13.29
CA LEU A 134 -1.23 -8.36 -12.76
C LEU A 134 -1.23 -6.85 -12.57
N ILE A 135 -2.30 -6.20 -13.03
CA ILE A 135 -2.56 -4.77 -12.85
C ILE A 135 -3.85 -4.66 -12.04
N TYR A 136 -3.73 -4.22 -10.79
CA TYR A 136 -4.86 -3.82 -9.97
C TYR A 136 -5.15 -2.34 -10.20
N THR A 137 -6.40 -1.97 -10.47
CA THR A 137 -6.82 -0.58 -10.74
C THR A 137 -7.88 -0.13 -9.75
N SER A 138 -7.69 1.05 -9.16
CA SER A 138 -8.67 1.75 -8.30
C SER A 138 -8.43 3.27 -8.34
N ARG A 139 -9.23 4.06 -7.62
CA ARG A 139 -8.94 5.48 -7.36
C ARG A 139 -7.88 5.63 -6.28
N HIS A 140 -8.19 5.20 -5.04
CA HIS A 140 -7.34 5.36 -3.85
C HIS A 140 -7.19 4.05 -3.05
N GLY A 141 -7.23 2.90 -3.74
CA GLY A 141 -7.08 1.59 -3.09
C GLY A 141 -8.40 1.03 -2.55
N GLY A 142 -9.49 1.80 -2.60
CA GLY A 142 -10.84 1.33 -2.34
C GLY A 142 -11.25 0.18 -3.27
N VAL A 143 -11.10 -1.03 -2.77
CA VAL A 143 -11.31 -2.26 -3.56
C VAL A 143 -12.78 -2.47 -3.93
N CYS A 144 -13.68 -2.03 -3.04
CA CYS A 144 -15.14 -2.17 -3.13
C CYS A 144 -15.89 -0.84 -3.27
N GLU A 145 -15.20 0.30 -3.41
CA GLU A 145 -15.82 1.58 -3.72
C GLU A 145 -16.61 1.48 -5.05
N ARG A 146 -17.70 2.26 -5.15
CA ARG A 146 -18.60 2.33 -6.32
C ARG A 146 -19.04 3.78 -6.56
N GLY A 147 -19.66 4.06 -7.69
CA GLY A 147 -20.26 5.35 -8.02
C GLY A 147 -19.31 6.54 -7.87
N GLU A 148 -19.78 7.54 -7.15
CA GLU A 148 -19.01 8.75 -6.81
C GLU A 148 -17.86 8.46 -5.82
N ASP A 149 -17.97 7.42 -4.99
CA ASP A 149 -16.88 7.00 -4.10
C ASP A 149 -15.74 6.42 -4.94
N ALA A 150 -16.03 5.60 -5.96
CA ALA A 150 -15.00 5.07 -6.82
C ALA A 150 -14.38 6.12 -7.75
N PHE A 151 -15.20 6.95 -8.41
CA PHE A 151 -14.72 7.89 -9.43
C PHE A 151 -15.60 9.16 -9.47
N PRO A 152 -15.38 10.13 -8.55
CA PRO A 152 -16.28 11.25 -8.35
C PRO A 152 -16.37 12.18 -9.56
N GLY A 153 -17.59 12.42 -10.04
CA GLY A 153 -17.89 13.24 -11.20
C GLY A 153 -17.47 12.64 -12.54
N VAL A 154 -17.33 11.31 -12.63
CA VAL A 154 -16.98 10.59 -13.87
C VAL A 154 -18.12 9.64 -14.24
N LYS A 155 -18.69 9.78 -15.44
CA LYS A 155 -19.80 8.92 -15.88
C LYS A 155 -19.34 7.52 -16.25
N ASP A 156 -20.23 6.55 -16.14
CA ASP A 156 -19.96 5.15 -16.50
C ASP A 156 -19.48 4.98 -17.95
N GLU A 157 -20.02 5.74 -18.90
CA GLU A 157 -19.57 5.72 -20.30
C GLU A 157 -18.09 6.14 -20.41
N GLU A 158 -17.66 7.07 -19.57
CA GLU A 158 -16.29 7.59 -19.55
C GLU A 158 -15.31 6.64 -18.85
N LYS A 159 -15.77 5.94 -17.79
CA LYS A 159 -15.03 4.84 -17.15
C LYS A 159 -14.84 3.69 -18.16
N ARG A 160 -15.92 3.28 -18.84
CA ARG A 160 -15.92 2.23 -19.89
C ARG A 160 -15.10 2.61 -21.12
N ALA A 161 -15.02 3.88 -21.48
CA ALA A 161 -14.12 4.36 -22.52
C ALA A 161 -12.64 4.15 -22.14
N LEU A 162 -12.26 4.48 -20.90
CA LEU A 162 -10.91 4.22 -20.37
C LEU A 162 -10.61 2.71 -20.31
N TRP A 163 -11.58 1.89 -19.92
CA TRP A 163 -11.48 0.42 -20.01
C TRP A 163 -11.31 -0.07 -21.46
N GLY A 164 -11.96 0.57 -22.43
CA GLY A 164 -11.76 0.32 -23.86
C GLY A 164 -10.31 0.58 -24.31
N GLU A 165 -9.72 1.69 -23.87
CA GLU A 165 -8.30 2.02 -24.09
C GLU A 165 -7.37 0.97 -23.44
N MET A 166 -7.64 0.58 -22.19
CA MET A 166 -6.92 -0.47 -21.48
C MET A 166 -6.91 -1.79 -22.27
N LYS A 167 -8.09 -2.30 -22.65
CA LYS A 167 -8.21 -3.53 -23.44
C LYS A 167 -7.43 -3.46 -24.75
N LYS A 168 -7.54 -2.34 -25.46
CA LYS A 168 -6.85 -2.13 -26.74
C LYS A 168 -5.32 -2.16 -26.58
N SER A 169 -4.79 -1.57 -25.51
CA SER A 169 -3.34 -1.62 -25.21
C SER A 169 -2.82 -3.04 -24.98
N PHE A 170 -3.66 -3.97 -24.55
CA PHE A 170 -3.30 -5.35 -24.22
C PHE A 170 -4.03 -6.41 -25.06
N GLU A 171 -4.46 -6.02 -26.26
CA GLU A 171 -5.15 -6.91 -27.20
C GLU A 171 -4.29 -8.16 -27.50
N GLY A 172 -4.94 -9.33 -27.42
CA GLY A 172 -4.29 -10.63 -27.62
C GLY A 172 -3.38 -11.11 -26.48
N VAL A 173 -3.11 -10.30 -25.44
CA VAL A 173 -2.35 -10.72 -24.24
C VAL A 173 -3.14 -10.67 -22.92
N SER A 174 -4.29 -9.99 -22.87
CA SER A 174 -5.15 -9.99 -21.69
C SER A 174 -5.70 -11.39 -21.35
N PHE A 175 -5.78 -11.69 -20.05
CA PHE A 175 -6.52 -12.81 -19.51
C PHE A 175 -8.02 -12.65 -19.78
N ASP A 176 -8.69 -13.77 -20.05
CA ASP A 176 -10.10 -13.82 -20.43
C ASP A 176 -10.82 -14.87 -19.57
N ALA A 177 -11.55 -14.38 -18.57
CA ALA A 177 -12.28 -15.20 -17.61
C ALA A 177 -13.41 -16.04 -18.22
N SER A 178 -13.77 -15.82 -19.50
CA SER A 178 -14.72 -16.68 -20.21
C SER A 178 -14.09 -18.01 -20.65
N LYS A 179 -12.77 -18.05 -20.87
CA LYS A 179 -12.03 -19.24 -21.33
C LYS A 179 -11.61 -20.14 -20.18
N SER A 180 -11.33 -19.56 -19.02
CA SER A 180 -10.80 -20.26 -17.86
C SER A 180 -10.95 -19.40 -16.60
N ARG A 181 -11.17 -20.02 -15.44
CA ARG A 181 -11.18 -19.27 -14.17
C ARG A 181 -9.76 -18.96 -13.72
N LEU A 182 -9.51 -17.74 -13.24
CA LEU A 182 -8.16 -17.33 -12.87
C LEU A 182 -7.57 -18.30 -11.85
N ASN A 183 -8.31 -18.61 -10.78
CA ASN A 183 -7.91 -19.48 -9.66
C ASN A 183 -7.68 -20.98 -10.02
N GLU A 184 -8.10 -21.43 -11.21
CA GLU A 184 -7.95 -22.80 -11.72
C GLU A 184 -6.88 -22.92 -12.83
N THR A 185 -6.43 -21.80 -13.41
CA THR A 185 -5.51 -21.77 -14.56
C THR A 185 -4.05 -21.77 -14.11
N SER A 186 -3.21 -22.67 -14.63
CA SER A 186 -1.76 -22.65 -14.30
C SER A 186 -1.02 -21.53 -15.04
N LEU A 187 0.05 -20.97 -14.45
CA LEU A 187 0.90 -19.99 -15.13
C LEU A 187 1.43 -20.49 -16.49
N ASN A 188 1.76 -21.78 -16.60
CA ASN A 188 2.18 -22.36 -17.87
C ASN A 188 1.05 -22.35 -18.91
N SER A 189 -0.19 -22.62 -18.49
CA SER A 189 -1.39 -22.52 -19.34
C SER A 189 -1.69 -21.07 -19.75
N MET A 190 -1.47 -20.11 -18.84
CA MET A 190 -1.60 -18.68 -19.12
C MET A 190 -0.59 -18.23 -20.19
N VAL A 191 0.70 -18.55 -19.99
CA VAL A 191 1.77 -18.28 -20.96
C VAL A 191 1.50 -18.97 -22.30
N SER A 192 1.14 -20.27 -22.31
CA SER A 192 0.92 -21.03 -23.56
C SER A 192 -0.33 -20.58 -24.33
N SER A 193 -1.31 -19.96 -23.66
CA SER A 193 -2.48 -19.33 -24.31
C SER A 193 -2.31 -17.83 -24.56
N ASN A 194 -1.09 -17.30 -24.35
CA ASN A 194 -0.73 -15.88 -24.41
C ASN A 194 -1.50 -14.95 -23.44
N GLN A 195 -2.27 -15.50 -22.50
CA GLN A 195 -3.03 -14.76 -21.48
C GLN A 195 -2.11 -14.29 -20.35
N ARG A 196 -1.32 -13.25 -20.62
CA ARG A 196 -0.17 -12.81 -19.80
C ARG A 196 -0.38 -11.49 -19.05
N VAL A 197 -1.51 -10.80 -19.25
CA VAL A 197 -1.87 -9.60 -18.48
C VAL A 197 -3.22 -9.79 -17.80
N ILE A 198 -3.24 -9.65 -16.48
CA ILE A 198 -4.44 -9.85 -15.64
C ILE A 198 -4.89 -8.47 -15.16
N PHE A 199 -6.14 -8.09 -15.45
CA PHE A 199 -6.76 -6.90 -14.89
C PHE A 199 -7.65 -7.26 -13.72
N ALA A 200 -7.40 -6.62 -12.56
CA ALA A 200 -8.33 -6.62 -11.44
C ALA A 200 -8.79 -5.17 -11.20
N ILE A 201 -10.08 -4.93 -11.24
CA ILE A 201 -10.66 -3.58 -11.33
C ILE A 201 -11.59 -3.33 -10.12
N GLY A 202 -11.34 -2.26 -9.37
CA GLY A 202 -12.30 -1.69 -8.40
C GLY A 202 -13.44 -0.98 -9.12
N SER A 203 -14.66 -1.01 -8.55
CA SER A 203 -15.92 -0.70 -9.25
C SER A 203 -16.06 -1.40 -10.62
N TRP A 204 -15.82 -2.72 -10.64
CA TRP A 204 -15.78 -3.54 -11.86
C TRP A 204 -17.01 -3.41 -12.77
N GLU A 205 -18.22 -3.44 -12.21
CA GLU A 205 -19.48 -3.38 -12.97
C GLU A 205 -19.60 -2.06 -13.75
N GLU A 206 -19.42 -0.93 -13.08
CA GLU A 206 -19.47 0.41 -13.67
C GLU A 206 -18.33 0.61 -14.67
N PHE A 207 -17.09 0.34 -14.23
CA PHE A 207 -15.88 0.67 -14.98
C PHE A 207 -15.72 -0.18 -16.23
N THR A 208 -16.17 -1.45 -16.19
CA THR A 208 -15.95 -2.40 -17.29
C THR A 208 -17.22 -2.78 -18.04
N GLY A 209 -18.41 -2.59 -17.46
CA GLY A 209 -19.66 -3.12 -17.98
C GLY A 209 -19.77 -4.65 -17.82
N GLY A 210 -19.19 -5.20 -16.75
CA GLY A 210 -19.17 -6.63 -16.46
C GLY A 210 -18.24 -7.45 -17.37
N ASP A 211 -17.16 -6.85 -17.87
CA ASP A 211 -16.29 -7.44 -18.90
C ASP A 211 -15.47 -8.62 -18.37
N ARG A 212 -15.46 -9.73 -19.10
CA ARG A 212 -14.72 -10.96 -18.76
C ARG A 212 -13.20 -10.83 -18.93
N MET A 213 -12.70 -9.80 -19.60
CA MET A 213 -11.26 -9.47 -19.62
C MET A 213 -10.78 -8.74 -18.35
N ALA A 214 -11.71 -8.38 -17.46
CA ALA A 214 -11.42 -7.86 -16.13
C ALA A 214 -11.95 -8.81 -15.04
N ILE A 215 -11.31 -8.76 -13.89
CA ILE A 215 -11.72 -9.46 -12.68
C ILE A 215 -12.29 -8.42 -11.71
N ASP A 216 -13.40 -8.76 -11.09
CA ASP A 216 -13.99 -7.97 -10.00
C ASP A 216 -13.07 -8.02 -8.78
N ALA A 217 -12.37 -6.90 -8.53
CA ALA A 217 -11.47 -6.82 -7.40
C ALA A 217 -12.23 -6.94 -6.08
N CYS A 218 -13.42 -6.37 -5.95
CA CYS A 218 -14.20 -6.47 -4.72
C CYS A 218 -14.59 -7.92 -4.44
N ALA A 219 -15.20 -8.59 -5.42
CA ALA A 219 -15.63 -9.98 -5.25
C ALA A 219 -14.45 -10.94 -5.01
N ASP A 220 -13.32 -10.77 -5.68
CA ASP A 220 -12.20 -11.73 -5.56
C ASP A 220 -11.19 -11.37 -4.46
N PHE A 221 -11.17 -10.14 -3.94
CA PHE A 221 -10.23 -9.72 -2.89
C PHE A 221 -10.88 -9.69 -1.50
N CYS A 222 -12.19 -9.39 -1.40
CA CYS A 222 -12.83 -8.99 -0.15
C CYS A 222 -13.96 -9.92 0.32
N ARG A 223 -14.12 -11.11 -0.28
CA ARG A 223 -15.25 -12.04 -0.03
C ARG A 223 -15.32 -12.70 1.37
N ASP A 224 -14.58 -12.21 2.36
CA ASP A 224 -14.74 -12.53 3.80
C ASP A 224 -15.14 -11.22 4.51
N GLU A 225 -16.12 -11.28 5.40
CA GLU A 225 -16.62 -10.14 6.22
C GLU A 225 -15.48 -9.31 6.84
N MET A 226 -14.37 -9.98 7.16
CA MET A 226 -13.15 -9.42 7.76
C MET A 226 -12.33 -8.47 6.86
N CYS A 227 -12.70 -8.28 5.58
CA CYS A 227 -12.07 -7.32 4.66
C CYS A 227 -13.00 -6.15 4.28
N CYS A 228 -14.32 -6.33 4.32
CA CYS A 228 -15.29 -5.26 4.04
C CYS A 228 -15.76 -4.49 5.28
N ASN A 229 -15.71 -5.09 6.47
CA ASN A 229 -16.17 -4.45 7.70
C ASN A 229 -15.11 -3.47 8.25
N ILE A 230 -14.82 -2.42 7.51
CA ILE A 230 -14.60 -1.11 8.13
C ILE A 230 -16.02 -0.58 8.36
N PRO A 231 -16.45 -0.34 9.62
CA PRO A 231 -17.76 0.25 9.85
C PRO A 231 -17.80 1.63 9.20
N ASP A 232 -18.80 1.83 8.34
CA ASP A 232 -19.04 3.09 7.64
C ASP A 232 -19.28 4.18 8.69
N GLN A 233 -18.35 5.12 8.83
CA GLN A 233 -18.45 6.18 9.84
C GLN A 233 -19.35 7.30 9.33
N GLY A 234 -20.65 7.08 9.48
CA GLY A 234 -21.64 8.15 9.60
C GLY A 234 -21.82 9.00 8.35
N VAL A 235 -22.15 8.38 7.22
CA VAL A 235 -22.94 9.07 6.17
C VAL A 235 -24.37 8.55 6.24
N GLU A 236 -25.18 9.19 7.10
CA GLU A 236 -26.62 9.06 6.99
C GLU A 236 -27.04 9.59 5.62
N SER A 237 -27.52 8.69 4.75
CA SER A 237 -28.11 9.08 3.48
C SER A 237 -29.42 9.81 3.77
N SER A 238 -29.40 11.14 3.73
CA SER A 238 -30.60 11.97 3.77
C SER A 238 -31.58 11.46 2.70
N GLY A 239 -32.73 10.96 3.16
CA GLY A 239 -33.74 10.37 2.28
C GLY A 239 -34.26 11.37 1.24
N ALA A 240 -34.76 10.85 0.13
CA ALA A 240 -35.52 11.66 -0.81
C ALA A 240 -36.83 12.10 -0.16
N GLU A 241 -37.12 13.39 -0.19
CA GLU A 241 -38.42 13.95 0.20
C GLU A 241 -39.46 13.57 -0.86
N GLU A 242 -40.42 12.72 -0.49
CA GLU A 242 -41.74 12.69 -1.14
C GLU A 242 -42.63 13.71 -0.41
N GLU A 243 -43.35 14.55 -1.17
CA GLU A 243 -44.25 15.58 -0.63
C GLU A 243 -45.52 14.94 -0.04
N GLU A 244 -45.68 14.94 1.29
CA GLU A 244 -46.99 14.83 1.96
C GLU A 244 -47.10 15.82 3.14
N GLU A 245 -48.34 16.01 3.63
CA GLU A 245 -48.86 17.29 4.16
C GLU A 245 -48.46 17.67 5.60
N GLU A 246 -48.66 18.95 5.94
CA GLU A 246 -48.34 19.59 7.22
C GLU A 246 -49.13 19.01 8.43
N GLU A 247 -48.43 18.54 9.47
CA GLU A 247 -48.90 18.67 10.86
C GLU A 247 -47.77 19.20 11.78
N GLU A 248 -48.12 20.17 12.63
CA GLU A 248 -47.19 20.93 13.49
C GLU A 248 -47.00 20.22 14.84
N GLU A 249 -45.91 19.47 15.03
CA GLU A 249 -45.54 18.88 16.33
C GLU A 249 -44.20 19.44 16.85
N THR A 250 -44.17 19.78 18.15
CA THR A 250 -43.08 20.53 18.77
C THR A 250 -41.93 19.64 19.20
N ASP A 251 -40.75 19.87 18.61
CA ASP A 251 -39.56 19.05 18.84
C ASP A 251 -38.95 19.21 20.25
N THR A 252 -38.48 18.09 20.83
CA THR A 252 -37.68 18.09 22.06
C THR A 252 -36.44 17.23 21.87
N PRO A 253 -35.23 17.71 22.26
CA PRO A 253 -33.99 17.05 21.88
C PRO A 253 -33.85 15.67 22.54
N THR A 254 -33.54 14.66 21.73
CA THR A 254 -33.38 13.29 22.19
C THR A 254 -32.02 13.06 22.85
N LYS A 255 -31.98 12.18 23.86
CA LYS A 255 -30.80 11.98 24.74
C LYS A 255 -29.59 11.28 24.09
N GLY A 256 -29.62 11.00 22.79
CA GLY A 256 -28.55 10.26 22.09
C GLY A 256 -27.27 11.09 21.96
N GLU A 257 -27.37 12.22 21.24
CA GLU A 257 -26.24 13.04 20.80
C GLU A 257 -25.40 13.59 21.97
N GLU A 258 -26.04 13.91 23.10
CA GLU A 258 -25.37 14.43 24.30
C GLU A 258 -24.45 13.39 24.99
N THR A 259 -24.52 12.12 24.60
CA THR A 259 -23.70 11.03 25.16
C THR A 259 -22.43 10.79 24.34
N GLU A 260 -22.50 10.94 23.02
CA GLU A 260 -21.39 10.71 22.10
C GLU A 260 -20.34 11.83 22.20
N ALA A 261 -20.79 13.09 22.18
CA ALA A 261 -19.93 14.26 22.38
C ALA A 261 -19.18 14.25 23.73
N LYS A 262 -19.73 13.62 24.78
CA LYS A 262 -19.05 13.48 26.08
C LYS A 262 -17.94 12.43 26.04
N ASN A 263 -18.13 11.34 25.30
CA ASN A 263 -17.14 10.28 25.18
C ASN A 263 -15.88 10.74 24.41
N GLU A 264 -16.03 11.55 23.36
CA GLU A 264 -14.87 12.12 22.64
C GLU A 264 -14.04 13.05 23.54
N VAL A 265 -14.69 13.94 24.30
CA VAL A 265 -14.03 14.87 25.21
C VAL A 265 -13.27 14.12 26.33
N GLU A 266 -13.87 13.08 26.93
CA GLU A 266 -13.16 12.26 27.93
C GLU A 266 -11.93 11.54 27.34
N LEU A 267 -11.99 11.12 26.06
CA LEU A 267 -10.86 10.47 25.39
C LEU A 267 -9.71 11.47 25.14
N GLU A 268 -10.01 12.67 24.65
CA GLU A 268 -9.01 13.72 24.41
C GLU A 268 -8.39 14.23 25.72
N GLU A 269 -9.18 14.35 26.80
CA GLU A 269 -8.67 14.67 28.13
C GLU A 269 -7.76 13.56 28.69
N ALA A 270 -8.12 12.29 28.51
CA ALA A 270 -7.31 11.15 28.94
C ALA A 270 -5.96 11.09 28.22
N GLU A 271 -5.92 11.31 26.90
CA GLU A 271 -4.68 11.39 26.14
C GLU A 271 -3.85 12.62 26.53
N THR A 272 -4.48 13.78 26.70
CA THR A 272 -3.84 15.01 27.20
C THR A 272 -3.23 14.81 28.59
N ALA A 273 -3.92 14.09 29.49
CA ALA A 273 -3.42 13.75 30.82
C ALA A 273 -2.27 12.72 30.80
N ARG A 274 -2.25 11.82 29.82
CA ARG A 274 -1.11 10.91 29.56
C ARG A 274 0.11 11.71 29.08
N VAL A 275 -0.07 12.62 28.12
CA VAL A 275 1.00 13.51 27.63
C VAL A 275 1.54 14.43 28.74
N ARG A 276 0.66 15.04 29.56
CA ARG A 276 1.07 15.87 30.71
C ARG A 276 1.91 15.10 31.74
N ARG A 277 1.55 13.84 32.05
CA ARG A 277 2.36 12.98 32.94
C ARG A 277 3.75 12.70 32.38
N LEU A 278 3.89 12.55 31.05
CA LEU A 278 5.19 12.37 30.40
C LEU A 278 6.04 13.67 30.39
N LYS A 279 5.41 14.86 30.29
CA LYS A 279 6.14 16.15 30.25
C LYS A 279 6.96 16.49 31.52
N HIS A 280 6.58 15.97 32.69
CA HIS A 280 7.23 16.30 33.96
C HIS A 280 8.17 15.21 34.50
N SER A 281 8.37 14.13 33.76
CA SER A 281 9.37 13.12 34.10
C SER A 281 10.75 13.51 33.56
N PRO A 282 11.82 13.61 34.38
CA PRO A 282 13.19 13.81 33.89
C PRO A 282 13.77 12.57 33.18
N VAL A 283 12.96 11.54 32.91
CA VAL A 283 13.35 10.28 32.29
C VAL A 283 13.32 10.39 30.76
N ALA A 284 14.36 11.02 30.20
CA ALA A 284 14.64 10.99 28.75
C ALA A 284 16.02 10.39 28.39
N LEU A 285 16.83 10.01 29.40
CA LEU A 285 18.21 9.52 29.19
C LEU A 285 18.54 8.19 29.91
N SER A 286 17.64 7.62 30.70
CA SER A 286 17.79 6.26 31.20
C SER A 286 16.45 5.57 31.37
N ALA A 287 15.93 4.99 30.29
CA ALA A 287 14.90 3.96 30.41
C ALA A 287 15.43 2.86 31.33
N THR A 288 14.69 2.56 32.40
CA THR A 288 15.02 1.52 33.36
C THR A 288 15.07 0.14 32.68
N ALA A 289 15.70 -0.84 33.32
CA ALA A 289 15.67 -2.22 32.82
C ALA A 289 14.23 -2.75 32.68
N LYS A 290 13.30 -2.26 33.53
CA LYS A 290 11.87 -2.59 33.48
C LYS A 290 11.19 -2.00 32.24
N GLU A 291 11.33 -0.69 31.98
CA GLU A 291 10.75 -0.05 30.79
C GLU A 291 11.32 -0.66 29.49
N ARG A 292 12.62 -1.00 29.46
CA ARG A 292 13.21 -1.74 28.34
C ARG A 292 12.66 -3.15 28.17
N ALA A 293 12.25 -3.83 29.24
CA ALA A 293 11.63 -5.16 29.16
C ALA A 293 10.15 -5.07 28.74
N GLU A 294 9.44 -4.05 29.20
CA GLU A 294 8.03 -3.80 28.90
C GLU A 294 7.84 -3.38 27.43
N VAL A 295 8.63 -2.42 26.92
CA VAL A 295 8.50 -2.07 25.49
C VAL A 295 9.09 -3.16 24.58
N ARG A 296 10.06 -3.96 25.05
CA ARG A 296 10.45 -5.21 24.36
C ARG A 296 9.30 -6.20 24.25
N SER A 297 8.38 -6.28 25.21
CA SER A 297 7.23 -7.18 25.10
C SER A 297 6.20 -6.69 24.08
N ILE A 298 6.07 -5.37 23.90
CA ILE A 298 5.24 -4.77 22.84
C ILE A 298 5.86 -5.01 21.46
N PHE A 299 7.15 -4.71 21.26
CA PHE A 299 7.83 -5.04 19.99
C PHE A 299 7.82 -6.53 19.71
N PHE A 300 8.03 -7.36 20.71
CA PHE A 300 7.91 -8.80 20.54
C PHE A 300 6.46 -9.21 20.23
N ALA A 301 5.42 -8.53 20.73
CA ALA A 301 4.05 -8.80 20.32
C ALA A 301 3.79 -8.39 18.87
N ASP A 302 4.29 -7.23 18.43
CA ASP A 302 4.21 -6.81 17.03
C ASP A 302 5.02 -7.76 16.13
N TYR A 303 6.28 -8.05 16.43
CA TYR A 303 7.10 -9.03 15.71
C TYR A 303 6.48 -10.42 15.72
N GLN A 304 5.89 -10.89 16.82
CA GLN A 304 5.13 -12.14 16.84
C GLN A 304 3.85 -12.04 15.99
N MET A 305 3.22 -10.87 15.87
CA MET A 305 2.13 -10.64 14.91
C MET A 305 2.65 -10.65 13.47
N TRP A 306 3.75 -9.97 13.15
CA TRP A 306 4.42 -10.02 11.84
C TRP A 306 4.82 -11.45 11.48
N MET A 307 5.47 -12.17 12.40
CA MET A 307 5.85 -13.56 12.25
C MET A 307 4.67 -14.53 12.25
N LYS A 308 3.52 -14.20 12.86
CA LYS A 308 2.27 -14.99 12.76
C LYS A 308 1.52 -14.71 11.46
N ARG A 309 1.68 -13.52 10.87
CA ARG A 309 1.20 -13.19 9.53
C ARG A 309 2.09 -13.83 8.44
N LEU A 310 3.42 -13.79 8.62
CA LEU A 310 4.42 -14.38 7.71
C LEU A 310 4.61 -15.89 7.88
N ASP A 311 4.42 -16.44 9.08
CA ASP A 311 4.03 -17.84 9.29
C ASP A 311 2.58 -17.99 8.86
N GLY A 312 2.35 -17.74 7.59
CA GLY A 312 1.07 -17.85 6.94
C GLY A 312 0.56 -19.28 6.94
N ARG A 313 1.11 -20.25 7.68
CA ARG A 313 0.54 -21.61 7.73
C ARG A 313 -0.95 -21.58 8.06
N GLU A 314 -1.43 -20.78 9.01
CA GLU A 314 -2.87 -20.65 9.26
C GLU A 314 -3.60 -19.75 8.26
N VAL A 315 -3.02 -18.60 7.87
CA VAL A 315 -3.62 -17.70 6.86
C VAL A 315 -3.77 -18.41 5.51
N ILE A 316 -2.69 -19.01 5.01
CA ILE A 316 -2.64 -19.86 3.82
C ILE A 316 -3.48 -21.13 4.02
N LYS A 317 -3.64 -21.73 5.21
CA LYS A 317 -4.60 -22.85 5.40
C LYS A 317 -6.05 -22.37 5.23
N ALA A 318 -6.44 -21.28 5.86
CA ALA A 318 -7.77 -20.70 5.73
C ALA A 318 -8.04 -20.31 4.26
N ALA A 319 -7.11 -19.58 3.65
CA ALA A 319 -7.19 -19.15 2.27
C ALA A 319 -7.06 -20.32 1.26
N LYS A 320 -6.43 -21.45 1.63
CA LYS A 320 -6.48 -22.71 0.86
C LYS A 320 -7.84 -23.40 0.94
N ARG A 321 -8.58 -23.30 2.05
CA ARG A 321 -9.95 -23.83 2.16
C ARG A 321 -10.92 -23.05 1.26
N THR A 322 -10.70 -21.74 1.11
CA THR A 322 -11.58 -20.85 0.33
C THR A 322 -11.06 -20.51 -1.08
N ASN A 323 -9.87 -21.00 -1.44
CA ASN A 323 -9.18 -20.73 -2.72
C ASN A 323 -8.96 -19.22 -2.98
N ARG A 324 -8.38 -18.49 -2.00
CA ARG A 324 -8.10 -17.04 -2.00
C ARG A 324 -6.62 -16.74 -1.67
N LEU A 325 -6.03 -15.62 -2.12
CA LEU A 325 -4.60 -15.34 -1.86
C LEU A 325 -4.45 -14.53 -0.58
N ALA A 326 -3.48 -14.92 0.24
CA ALA A 326 -2.89 -14.00 1.19
C ALA A 326 -1.90 -13.08 0.45
N SER A 327 -2.34 -11.87 0.07
CA SER A 327 -1.40 -10.75 -0.02
C SER A 327 -1.27 -10.14 1.36
N ILE A 328 -0.04 -9.82 1.79
CA ILE A 328 0.14 -8.90 2.91
C ILE A 328 0.66 -7.58 2.37
N TRP A 329 -0.09 -6.53 2.65
CA TRP A 329 0.32 -5.16 2.45
C TRP A 329 1.23 -4.80 3.62
N LEU A 330 2.53 -4.77 3.32
CA LEU A 330 3.61 -4.45 4.24
C LEU A 330 4.28 -3.07 4.05
N PRO A 331 3.89 -2.17 3.11
CA PRO A 331 4.03 -0.77 3.47
C PRO A 331 3.16 -0.57 4.71
N GLY A 332 3.69 0.14 5.72
CA GLY A 332 2.85 0.54 6.84
C GLY A 332 1.59 1.18 6.28
N SER A 333 0.43 0.70 6.74
CA SER A 333 -0.87 1.32 6.43
C SER A 333 -0.75 2.84 6.55
N PRO A 334 -1.53 3.61 5.75
CA PRO A 334 -1.39 5.06 5.69
C PRO A 334 -1.18 5.60 7.10
N PRO A 335 -0.01 6.21 7.35
CA PRO A 335 0.44 6.50 8.71
C PRO A 335 -0.66 7.27 9.44
N GLU A 336 -1.16 6.69 10.55
CA GLU A 336 -2.37 7.11 11.27
C GLU A 336 -2.65 8.59 11.08
N ASP A 337 -3.79 8.99 10.52
CA ASP A 337 -4.03 10.30 9.87
C ASP A 337 -3.30 11.51 10.48
N GLY A 338 -3.28 11.59 11.81
CA GLY A 338 -2.54 12.59 12.57
C GLY A 338 -1.01 12.60 12.44
N GLN A 339 -0.35 11.62 11.83
CA GLN A 339 1.11 11.54 11.69
C GLN A 339 1.61 12.32 10.47
N MET A 340 0.89 12.26 9.33
CA MET A 340 1.16 13.17 8.20
C MET A 340 0.79 14.60 8.58
N LEU A 341 -0.27 14.78 9.38
CA LEU A 341 -0.60 16.06 10.00
C LEU A 341 0.52 16.54 10.94
N ASP A 342 1.10 15.68 11.79
CA ASP A 342 2.21 16.02 12.66
C ASP A 342 3.45 16.44 11.83
N ALA A 343 3.79 15.71 10.77
CA ALA A 343 4.86 16.08 9.85
C ALA A 343 4.60 17.44 9.16
N ALA A 344 3.36 17.69 8.73
CA ALA A 344 2.93 18.95 8.14
C ALA A 344 3.06 20.12 9.14
N ILE A 345 2.59 19.95 10.38
CA ILE A 345 2.68 20.96 11.44
C ILE A 345 4.15 21.27 11.76
N LEU A 346 5.00 20.25 11.88
CA LEU A 346 6.44 20.44 12.12
C LEU A 346 7.09 21.26 10.99
N LYS A 347 6.70 21.01 9.75
CA LYS A 347 7.23 21.69 8.55
C LYS A 347 6.71 23.11 8.38
N PHE A 348 5.39 23.31 8.42
CA PHE A 348 4.76 24.58 8.03
C PHE A 348 4.37 25.50 9.17
N SER A 349 4.22 25.00 10.41
CA SER A 349 3.85 25.91 11.50
C SER A 349 4.92 27.00 11.66
N PRO A 350 4.56 28.29 11.54
CA PRO A 350 5.49 29.39 11.80
C PRO A 350 5.74 29.56 13.30
N VAL A 351 4.91 28.94 14.13
CA VAL A 351 4.97 29.02 15.58
C VAL A 351 5.98 27.96 16.09
N PRO A 352 7.07 28.36 16.79
CA PRO A 352 8.02 27.40 17.34
C PRO A 352 7.49 26.70 18.60
N TRP A 353 6.63 27.38 19.35
CA TRP A 353 5.89 26.81 20.49
C TRP A 353 5.02 25.63 20.02
N GLY A 354 5.05 24.52 20.74
CA GLY A 354 4.32 23.30 20.37
C GLY A 354 5.04 22.35 19.40
N LYS A 355 6.12 22.76 18.71
CA LYS A 355 6.85 21.83 17.81
C LYS A 355 7.48 20.66 18.55
N ARG A 356 7.88 20.84 19.82
CA ARG A 356 8.39 19.74 20.67
C ARG A 356 7.28 18.74 21.01
N GLU A 357 6.09 19.24 21.31
CA GLU A 357 4.89 18.44 21.58
C GLU A 357 4.45 17.65 20.35
N VAL A 358 4.38 18.28 19.17
CA VAL A 358 4.02 17.63 17.90
C VAL A 358 5.05 16.57 17.52
N LEU A 359 6.34 16.87 17.68
CA LEU A 359 7.42 15.89 17.47
C LEU A 359 7.26 14.69 18.43
N PHE A 360 6.99 14.95 19.72
CA PHE A 360 6.79 13.90 20.71
C PHE A 360 5.54 13.05 20.43
N ARG A 361 4.42 13.67 20.01
CA ARG A 361 3.21 12.96 19.58
C ARG A 361 3.48 12.07 18.38
N CYS A 362 4.10 12.59 17.32
CA CYS A 362 4.49 11.81 16.16
C CYS A 362 5.36 10.60 16.54
N ILE A 363 6.38 10.82 17.37
CA ILE A 363 7.27 9.76 17.88
C ILE A 363 6.49 8.68 18.65
N LEU A 364 5.54 9.08 19.51
CA LEU A 364 4.74 8.14 20.29
C LEU A 364 3.87 7.22 19.41
N ARG A 365 3.38 7.69 18.25
CA ARG A 365 2.60 6.86 17.30
C ARG A 365 3.40 5.64 16.79
N TYR A 366 4.69 5.81 16.51
CA TYR A 366 5.56 4.68 16.11
C TYR A 366 5.85 3.71 17.26
N ASN A 367 5.77 4.19 18.50
CA ASN A 367 6.13 3.45 19.71
C ASN A 367 7.58 2.90 19.74
N ILE A 368 8.47 3.28 18.82
CA ILE A 368 9.84 2.72 18.71
C ILE A 368 10.75 3.18 19.87
N ILE A 369 11.31 2.20 20.59
CA ILE A 369 12.25 2.44 21.70
C ILE A 369 13.39 3.35 21.25
N GLY A 370 13.64 4.46 21.94
CA GLY A 370 14.81 5.31 21.66
C GLY A 370 14.67 6.26 20.46
N MET A 371 13.66 6.08 19.61
CA MET A 371 13.21 7.10 18.67
C MET A 371 12.73 8.31 19.48
N ASN A 372 13.50 9.40 19.47
CA ASN A 372 13.24 10.55 20.34
C ASN A 372 13.50 11.93 19.68
N LYS A 373 13.91 11.96 18.40
CA LYS A 373 14.29 13.18 17.67
C LYS A 373 13.83 13.23 16.21
N TRP A 374 13.13 12.21 15.73
CA TRP A 374 12.73 12.10 14.33
C TRP A 374 11.25 11.78 14.22
N CYS A 375 10.55 12.56 13.41
CA CYS A 375 9.25 12.24 12.85
C CYS A 375 9.50 12.04 11.34
N PRO A 376 9.35 10.82 10.79
CA PRO A 376 9.52 10.52 9.37
C PRO A 376 8.68 11.47 8.50
N PRO A 377 9.33 12.36 7.73
CA PRO A 377 8.68 13.53 7.17
C PRO A 377 8.06 13.29 5.79
N THR A 378 7.96 12.03 5.31
CA THR A 378 7.21 11.61 4.10
C THR A 378 6.78 10.14 4.18
N LEU A 379 5.83 9.68 3.35
CA LEU A 379 5.51 8.25 3.23
C LEU A 379 6.73 7.41 2.81
N LEU A 380 7.68 7.98 2.09
CA LEU A 380 8.89 7.28 1.70
C LEU A 380 9.85 7.05 2.88
N ASP A 381 10.00 8.03 3.76
CA ASP A 381 10.76 7.90 5.00
C ASP A 381 10.12 6.87 5.95
N ASN A 382 8.78 6.84 6.02
CA ASN A 382 8.01 5.78 6.69
C ASN A 382 8.30 4.41 6.07
N SER A 383 8.23 4.32 4.74
CA SER A 383 8.42 3.07 4.00
C SER A 383 9.82 2.49 4.18
N GLN A 384 10.86 3.32 4.22
CA GLN A 384 12.22 2.87 4.50
C GLN A 384 12.41 2.39 5.95
N LEU A 385 11.72 3.01 6.91
CA LEU A 385 11.68 2.55 8.30
C LEU A 385 10.95 1.20 8.44
N GLY A 386 9.80 1.05 7.78
CA GLY A 386 9.08 -0.23 7.71
C GLY A 386 9.92 -1.32 7.04
N ASN A 387 10.56 -1.01 5.90
CA ASN A 387 11.46 -1.91 5.20
C ASN A 387 12.63 -2.39 6.08
N TYR A 388 13.17 -1.54 6.96
CA TYR A 388 14.26 -1.88 7.87
C TYR A 388 13.90 -3.02 8.83
N TYR A 389 12.65 -3.08 9.30
CA TYR A 389 12.16 -4.17 10.15
C TYR A 389 11.62 -5.35 9.31
N LEU A 390 10.97 -5.07 8.18
CA LEU A 390 10.48 -6.09 7.24
C LEU A 390 11.59 -7.06 6.78
N GLN A 391 12.80 -6.57 6.47
CA GLN A 391 13.92 -7.45 6.11
C GLN A 391 14.25 -8.49 7.19
N MET A 392 14.06 -8.18 8.48
CA MET A 392 14.32 -9.11 9.58
C MET A 392 13.31 -10.26 9.57
N ALA A 393 12.03 -9.92 9.45
CA ALA A 393 10.94 -10.87 9.41
C ALA A 393 10.97 -11.74 8.13
N LEU A 394 11.33 -11.16 6.98
CA LEU A 394 11.57 -11.89 5.74
C LEU A 394 12.76 -12.85 5.84
N GLU A 395 13.88 -12.39 6.40
CA GLU A 395 15.10 -13.20 6.53
C GLU A 395 14.91 -14.37 7.50
N ASP A 396 14.26 -14.13 8.64
CA ASP A 396 13.93 -15.18 9.63
C ASP A 396 12.94 -16.21 9.06
N ALA A 397 11.87 -15.75 8.41
CA ALA A 397 10.91 -16.64 7.75
C ALA A 397 11.58 -17.47 6.63
N HIS A 398 12.45 -16.85 5.81
CA HIS A 398 13.23 -17.57 4.81
C HIS A 398 14.11 -18.66 5.46
N ARG A 399 14.85 -18.33 6.52
CA ARG A 399 15.74 -19.27 7.23
C ARG A 399 14.98 -20.44 7.84
N LYS A 400 13.77 -20.18 8.36
CA LYS A 400 12.86 -21.18 8.95
C LYS A 400 12.16 -22.07 7.92
N GLY A 401 12.43 -21.91 6.62
CA GLY A 401 11.76 -22.70 5.58
C GLY A 401 10.31 -22.29 5.32
N LEU A 402 9.87 -21.13 5.84
CA LEU A 402 8.49 -20.68 5.68
C LEU A 402 8.22 -20.23 4.24
N ARG A 403 6.95 -20.36 3.83
CA ARG A 403 6.42 -19.82 2.58
C ARG A 403 5.99 -18.39 2.81
N PHE A 404 6.25 -17.50 1.86
CA PHE A 404 5.68 -16.17 1.91
C PHE A 404 4.26 -16.14 1.28
N PRO A 405 3.39 -15.26 1.77
CA PRO A 405 2.32 -14.68 0.95
C PRO A 405 2.90 -13.86 -0.22
N SER A 406 2.05 -13.34 -1.10
CA SER A 406 2.48 -12.22 -1.95
C SER A 406 2.68 -10.97 -1.07
N VAL A 407 3.72 -10.19 -1.32
CA VAL A 407 4.12 -9.10 -0.42
C VAL A 407 4.17 -7.79 -1.18
N ALA A 408 3.40 -6.81 -0.71
CA ALA A 408 3.51 -5.44 -1.20
C ALA A 408 4.56 -4.65 -0.42
N VAL A 409 5.33 -3.85 -1.16
CA VAL A 409 6.35 -2.96 -0.62
C VAL A 409 6.28 -1.58 -1.26
N ASN A 410 6.76 -0.59 -0.52
CA ASN A 410 7.17 0.71 -1.01
C ASN A 410 8.72 0.77 -1.04
N ALA A 411 9.28 1.79 -1.69
CA ALA A 411 10.73 2.01 -1.82
C ALA A 411 11.49 0.82 -2.44
N LEU A 412 10.88 0.18 -3.45
CA LEU A 412 11.56 -0.79 -4.30
C LEU A 412 12.68 -0.10 -5.10
N ASP A 413 13.77 -0.82 -5.28
CA ASP A 413 15.00 -0.33 -5.88
C ASP A 413 15.66 -1.41 -6.76
N GLU A 414 16.67 -1.00 -7.53
CA GLU A 414 17.31 -1.78 -8.58
C GLU A 414 17.69 -3.21 -8.11
N ASN A 415 17.58 -4.17 -9.03
CA ASN A 415 17.82 -5.61 -8.80
C ASN A 415 16.80 -6.29 -7.85
N GLY A 416 15.61 -5.71 -7.66
CA GLY A 416 14.58 -6.30 -6.79
C GLY A 416 14.91 -6.16 -5.31
N THR A 417 15.62 -5.08 -4.95
CA THR A 417 15.96 -4.78 -3.57
C THR A 417 14.96 -3.80 -2.97
N ILE A 418 14.86 -3.76 -1.65
CA ILE A 418 14.18 -2.68 -0.93
C ILE A 418 15.20 -1.79 -0.23
N ARG A 419 14.99 -0.48 -0.25
CA ARG A 419 15.78 0.46 0.56
C ARG A 419 15.40 0.32 2.03
N VAL A 420 16.40 0.01 2.86
CA VAL A 420 16.29 -0.06 4.32
C VAL A 420 16.97 1.13 5.02
N GLY A 421 17.82 1.85 4.29
CA GLY A 421 18.63 2.98 4.76
C GLY A 421 17.84 4.19 5.26
N THR A 422 18.57 5.29 5.50
CA THR A 422 18.02 6.61 5.88
C THR A 422 18.13 7.64 4.75
N GLU A 423 18.71 7.25 3.61
CA GLU A 423 18.79 8.07 2.41
C GLU A 423 17.52 7.85 1.58
N ARG A 424 16.71 8.90 1.48
CA ARG A 424 15.46 8.87 0.72
C ARG A 424 15.71 8.45 -0.73
N LEU A 425 14.92 7.50 -1.22
CA LEU A 425 14.93 7.10 -2.63
C LEU A 425 14.45 8.28 -3.48
N VAL A 426 15.19 8.64 -4.53
CA VAL A 426 14.85 9.79 -5.38
C VAL A 426 14.49 9.33 -6.80
N PRO A 427 13.50 9.96 -7.47
CA PRO A 427 13.11 9.60 -8.83
C PRO A 427 14.22 9.80 -9.88
N GLU A 428 15.22 10.66 -9.62
CA GLU A 428 16.33 10.87 -10.56
C GLU A 428 17.39 9.78 -10.46
N ARG A 429 17.53 9.01 -11.56
CA ARG A 429 18.39 7.82 -11.64
C ARG A 429 19.87 8.07 -11.33
N GLU A 430 20.41 9.22 -11.71
CA GLU A 430 21.81 9.56 -11.43
C GLU A 430 22.05 9.75 -9.92
N LYS A 431 21.14 10.45 -9.23
CA LYS A 431 21.20 10.61 -7.77
C LYS A 431 21.09 9.25 -7.06
N ARG A 432 20.28 8.30 -7.55
CA ARG A 432 20.18 6.93 -7.00
C ARG A 432 21.50 6.16 -7.04
N ARG A 433 22.31 6.32 -8.09
CA ARG A 433 23.59 5.59 -8.27
C ARG A 433 24.66 6.02 -7.27
N ASN A 434 24.64 7.28 -6.86
CA ASN A 434 25.63 7.85 -5.94
C ASN A 434 25.28 7.60 -4.46
N GLN A 435 24.08 7.09 -4.16
CA GLN A 435 23.65 6.71 -2.81
C GLN A 435 24.26 5.36 -2.42
N VAL A 436 25.09 5.32 -1.38
CA VAL A 436 25.59 4.09 -0.72
C VAL A 436 24.50 3.51 0.20
N ALA A 437 23.26 3.56 -0.26
CA ALA A 437 22.10 3.29 0.56
C ALA A 437 21.90 1.77 0.74
N ARG A 438 21.75 1.40 2.01
CA ARG A 438 21.59 0.02 2.48
C ARG A 438 20.34 -0.60 1.82
N ARG A 439 20.54 -1.77 1.22
CA ARG A 439 19.58 -2.54 0.40
C ARG A 439 19.43 -3.95 0.96
N TYR A 440 18.23 -4.50 0.93
CA TYR A 440 17.94 -5.92 1.21
C TYR A 440 17.41 -6.62 -0.04
N ALA A 441 17.81 -7.88 -0.27
CA ALA A 441 17.45 -8.69 -1.44
C ALA A 441 15.98 -9.20 -1.45
N PHE A 442 15.01 -8.30 -1.34
CA PHE A 442 13.57 -8.60 -1.22
C PHE A 442 13.05 -9.64 -2.23
N VAL A 443 13.14 -9.35 -3.53
CA VAL A 443 12.60 -10.23 -4.58
C VAL A 443 13.35 -11.58 -4.60
N ALA A 444 14.67 -11.56 -4.43
CA ALA A 444 15.46 -12.80 -4.37
C ALA A 444 15.08 -13.66 -3.15
N THR A 445 14.78 -13.07 -2.00
CA THR A 445 14.29 -13.81 -0.82
C THR A 445 12.92 -14.47 -1.08
N LEU A 446 11.99 -13.78 -1.74
CA LEU A 446 10.71 -14.37 -2.15
C LEU A 446 10.91 -15.51 -3.17
N LEU A 447 11.73 -15.29 -4.20
CA LEU A 447 12.08 -16.31 -5.20
C LEU A 447 12.75 -17.53 -4.57
N ALA A 448 13.61 -17.35 -3.56
CA ALA A 448 14.26 -18.46 -2.87
C ALA A 448 13.26 -19.36 -2.12
N SER A 449 12.20 -18.77 -1.54
CA SER A 449 11.06 -19.52 -0.97
C SER A 449 10.31 -20.29 -2.05
N ASN A 450 9.99 -19.65 -3.17
CA ASN A 450 9.28 -20.28 -4.30
C ASN A 450 10.08 -21.46 -4.87
N LEU A 451 11.38 -21.27 -5.12
CA LEU A 451 12.29 -22.30 -5.63
C LEU A 451 12.50 -23.44 -4.64
N ARG A 452 12.62 -23.16 -3.33
CA ARG A 452 12.68 -24.20 -2.30
C ARG A 452 11.49 -25.14 -2.45
N TRP A 453 10.28 -24.59 -2.45
CA TRP A 453 9.06 -25.39 -2.54
C TRP A 453 8.90 -26.11 -3.89
N ALA A 454 9.08 -25.40 -5.00
CA ALA A 454 8.93 -25.97 -6.34
C ALA A 454 9.88 -27.15 -6.57
N CYS A 455 11.14 -27.03 -6.12
CA CYS A 455 12.14 -28.08 -6.24
C CYS A 455 11.95 -29.25 -5.27
N GLU A 456 11.41 -29.02 -4.08
CA GLU A 456 11.12 -30.08 -3.10
C GLU A 456 9.88 -30.92 -3.48
N LYS A 457 8.92 -30.33 -4.20
CA LYS A 457 7.63 -30.96 -4.50
C LYS A 457 7.41 -31.34 -5.95
N GLY A 458 7.99 -30.61 -6.90
CA GLY A 458 7.60 -30.67 -8.31
C GLY A 458 8.27 -31.77 -9.13
N GLY A 459 9.24 -32.50 -8.58
CA GLY A 459 10.07 -33.42 -9.38
C GLY A 459 10.85 -32.71 -10.49
N ALA A 460 11.03 -31.39 -10.38
CA ALA A 460 11.75 -30.58 -11.36
C ALA A 460 13.19 -31.06 -11.52
N GLU A 461 13.75 -30.90 -12.72
CA GLU A 461 15.08 -31.40 -13.05
C GLU A 461 16.11 -30.86 -12.04
N ALA A 462 16.82 -31.77 -11.38
CA ALA A 462 17.68 -31.42 -10.25
C ALA A 462 18.75 -30.38 -10.64
N SER A 463 19.25 -30.44 -11.89
CA SER A 463 20.20 -29.49 -12.48
C SER A 463 19.66 -28.05 -12.52
N ALA A 464 18.46 -27.84 -13.07
CA ALA A 464 17.80 -26.54 -13.16
C ALA A 464 17.48 -25.98 -11.76
N CYS A 465 17.05 -26.85 -10.85
CA CYS A 465 16.80 -26.52 -9.46
C CYS A 465 18.07 -26.11 -8.69
N ILE A 466 19.21 -26.76 -8.93
CA ILE A 466 20.51 -26.35 -8.36
C ILE A 466 20.90 -24.97 -8.91
N ARG A 467 20.95 -24.82 -10.23
CA ARG A 467 21.37 -23.56 -10.88
C ARG A 467 20.55 -22.35 -10.43
N LEU A 468 19.21 -22.46 -10.45
CA LEU A 468 18.33 -21.36 -10.05
C LEU A 468 18.46 -21.01 -8.55
N LYS A 469 18.69 -22.01 -7.68
CA LYS A 469 18.97 -21.75 -6.26
C LYS A 469 20.30 -21.02 -6.09
N GLU A 470 21.35 -21.42 -6.81
CA GLU A 470 22.66 -20.76 -6.78
C GLU A 470 22.58 -19.30 -7.25
N GLU A 471 21.95 -19.03 -8.39
CA GLU A 471 21.75 -17.67 -8.94
C GLU A 471 20.96 -16.76 -7.96
N VAL A 472 19.93 -17.29 -7.31
CA VAL A 472 19.12 -16.54 -6.34
C VAL A 472 19.88 -16.30 -5.03
N GLU A 473 20.62 -17.28 -4.53
CA GLU A 473 21.44 -17.12 -3.33
C GLU A 473 22.65 -16.20 -3.57
N GLU A 474 23.20 -16.12 -4.78
CA GLU A 474 24.19 -15.10 -5.15
C GLU A 474 23.60 -13.68 -5.02
N LYS A 475 22.39 -13.45 -5.55
CA LYS A 475 21.68 -12.17 -5.42
C LYS A 475 21.41 -11.82 -3.95
N ARG A 476 21.07 -12.80 -3.11
CA ARG A 476 20.90 -12.61 -1.65
C ARG A 476 22.22 -12.29 -0.94
N LYS A 477 23.32 -12.98 -1.27
CA LYS A 477 24.66 -12.68 -0.73
C LYS A 477 25.13 -11.25 -1.07
N LYS A 478 24.73 -10.72 -2.24
CA LYS A 478 25.06 -9.36 -2.67
C LYS A 478 24.32 -8.26 -1.88
N PHE A 479 23.10 -8.53 -1.41
CA PHE A 479 22.30 -7.61 -0.60
C PHE A 479 21.71 -8.33 0.64
N PRO A 480 22.56 -8.72 1.60
CA PRO A 480 22.18 -9.51 2.75
C PRO A 480 21.29 -8.69 3.72
N LEU A 481 20.82 -9.32 4.80
CA LEU A 481 20.22 -8.59 5.93
C LEU A 481 21.22 -7.56 6.46
N VAL A 482 20.86 -6.27 6.45
CA VAL A 482 21.71 -5.19 6.96
C VAL A 482 21.04 -4.56 8.17
N LEU A 483 21.61 -4.79 9.36
CA LEU A 483 21.16 -4.18 10.62
C LEU A 483 22.15 -3.14 11.12
N TRP A 484 21.65 -2.08 11.76
CA TRP A 484 22.46 -1.05 12.41
C TRP A 484 21.65 -0.33 13.47
N ASP A 485 22.35 0.31 14.40
CA ASP A 485 21.73 1.16 15.42
C ASP A 485 21.75 2.62 14.93
N ASP A 486 20.57 3.20 14.71
CA ASP A 486 20.32 4.64 14.58
C ASP A 486 19.09 4.96 15.46
N PRO A 487 19.26 5.01 16.80
CA PRO A 487 18.18 5.28 17.75
C PRO A 487 17.43 6.57 17.43
N ASN A 488 18.16 7.62 17.02
CA ASN A 488 17.56 8.91 16.72
C ASN A 488 16.54 8.82 15.58
N ARG A 489 16.69 7.84 14.68
CA ARG A 489 15.75 7.51 13.59
C ARG A 489 15.07 6.14 13.74
N GLY A 490 14.90 5.66 14.97
CA GLY A 490 14.13 4.46 15.29
C GLY A 490 14.59 3.17 14.63
N ARG A 491 15.89 2.98 14.39
CA ARG A 491 16.44 1.74 13.80
C ARG A 491 17.33 1.04 14.82
N HIS A 492 17.02 -0.22 15.10
CA HIS A 492 17.72 -1.02 16.10
C HIS A 492 18.08 -2.41 15.56
N PRO A 493 19.28 -2.94 15.85
CA PRO A 493 19.66 -4.28 15.44
C PRO A 493 19.17 -5.37 16.41
N TYR A 494 18.58 -4.98 17.55
CA TYR A 494 18.19 -5.86 18.65
C TYR A 494 16.69 -5.83 18.99
N LEU A 495 15.88 -5.16 18.17
CA LEU A 495 14.43 -5.31 18.19
C LEU A 495 14.08 -6.30 17.08
N PRO A 496 13.81 -7.59 17.40
CA PRO A 496 13.01 -8.42 16.51
C PRO A 496 11.62 -7.80 16.43
#